data_AF-A0A7D9EJL1-F1
#
_entry.id   AF-A0A7D9EJL1-F1
#
_cell.length_a   1.000
_cell.length_b   1.000
_cell.length_c   1.000
_cell.angle_alpha   90.00
_cell.angle_beta   90.00
_cell.angle_gamma   90.00
#
_symmetry.space_group_name_H-M   'P 1'
#
loop_
_entity.id
_entity.type
_entity.pdbx_description
1 polymer ?
#
loop_
_entity_poly.entity_id
_entity_poly.type
_entity_poly.pdbx_seq_one_letter_code
_entity_poly.pdbx_strand_id
1 'polypeptide(L)'
;MAFEAEKEKYKIALSTTRDVRNLVDSAFENAIKDFSTEKTKLKDTLVKLEKKLSDLEKTGNSLTKLDNQHTLLGKSGLLWSDPIQDKTPLHDQLMQTYSWTQKLNAQAKIATESLKRHHVLDSDNVEPAVKRPLKENLFVPQSTLKQIVEQLKKTFPKLTIRWNKIAGVSLLEVSVKLTLNAIIILRGCTIDRVMIKAIHETSEDKDEFMQCSKYKTFNKMTDIANAAAFHYSQCGDSKKSLNNLLNWLTYYEKLFSEKCIKCKKHLQKDADGNVLPPCWIDFETLRLYHLQCRPS
;
A
#
# COMPACT_ATOMS: atom_id res chain seq x y z
N MET A 1 -25.34 -14.41 25.64
CA MET A 1 -26.07 -15.69 25.47
C MET A 1 -25.24 -16.78 24.78
N ALA A 2 -24.56 -16.55 23.66
CA ALA A 2 -23.74 -17.59 22.99
C ALA A 2 -22.53 -18.06 23.84
N PHE A 3 -21.84 -17.13 24.51
CA PHE A 3 -20.63 -17.40 25.32
C PHE A 3 -20.91 -18.24 26.59
N GLU A 4 -22.09 -18.08 27.20
CA GLU A 4 -22.51 -18.86 28.38
C GLU A 4 -22.71 -20.34 28.02
N ALA A 5 -23.31 -20.60 26.85
CA ALA A 5 -23.54 -21.95 26.34
C ALA A 5 -22.23 -22.65 25.91
N GLU A 6 -21.22 -21.89 25.51
CA GLU A 6 -19.87 -22.41 25.18
C GLU A 6 -19.10 -22.80 26.45
N LYS A 7 -19.14 -21.96 27.49
CA LYS A 7 -18.52 -22.24 28.78
C LYS A 7 -19.07 -23.52 29.42
N GLU A 8 -20.38 -23.75 29.29
CA GLU A 8 -21.05 -24.96 29.77
C GLU A 8 -20.52 -26.21 29.05
N LYS A 9 -20.32 -26.14 27.73
CA LYS A 9 -19.76 -27.25 26.92
C LYS A 9 -18.32 -27.59 27.30
N TYR A 10 -17.48 -26.58 27.51
CA TYR A 10 -16.10 -26.78 27.97
C TYR A 10 -16.03 -27.38 29.38
N LYS A 11 -16.92 -26.95 30.28
CA LYS A 11 -17.02 -27.50 31.63
C LYS A 11 -17.44 -28.98 31.61
N ILE A 12 -18.37 -29.34 30.72
CA ILE A 12 -18.79 -30.73 30.50
C ILE A 12 -17.61 -31.56 29.97
N ALA A 13 -16.89 -31.08 28.95
CA ALA A 13 -15.72 -31.78 28.38
C ALA A 13 -14.59 -31.99 29.41
N LEU A 14 -14.34 -31.00 30.29
CA LEU A 14 -13.37 -31.12 31.37
C LEU A 14 -13.80 -32.14 32.43
N SER A 15 -15.10 -32.18 32.76
CA SER A 15 -15.62 -33.18 33.71
C SER A 15 -15.52 -34.61 33.17
N THR A 16 -15.86 -34.82 31.88
CA THR A 16 -15.75 -36.14 31.25
C THR A 16 -14.31 -36.60 31.11
N THR A 17 -13.37 -35.68 30.87
CA THR A 17 -11.93 -36.01 30.81
C THR A 17 -11.39 -36.43 32.19
N ARG A 18 -11.88 -35.80 33.25
CA ARG A 18 -11.54 -36.17 34.63
C ARG A 18 -12.11 -37.54 35.01
N ASP A 19 -13.33 -37.85 34.58
CA ASP A 19 -13.96 -39.15 34.82
C ASP A 19 -13.23 -40.28 34.08
N VAL A 20 -12.80 -40.04 32.84
CA VAL A 20 -11.98 -40.98 32.06
C VAL A 20 -10.65 -41.24 32.79
N ARG A 21 -9.97 -40.20 33.29
CA ARG A 21 -8.73 -40.36 34.06
C ARG A 21 -8.96 -41.21 35.31
N ASN A 22 -9.98 -40.91 36.11
CA ASN A 22 -10.28 -41.67 37.33
C ASN A 22 -10.63 -43.14 37.04
N LEU A 23 -11.31 -43.42 35.92
CA LEU A 23 -11.62 -44.78 35.48
C LEU A 23 -10.39 -45.53 34.98
N VAL A 24 -9.46 -44.85 34.31
CA VAL A 24 -8.16 -45.42 33.92
C VAL A 24 -7.32 -45.72 35.16
N ASP A 25 -7.23 -44.79 36.10
CA ASP A 25 -6.48 -44.97 37.35
C ASP A 25 -7.07 -46.13 38.17
N SER A 26 -8.40 -46.24 38.25
CA SER A 26 -9.06 -47.38 38.89
C SER A 26 -8.84 -48.70 38.14
N ALA A 27 -8.79 -48.68 36.80
CA ALA A 27 -8.49 -49.87 36.02
C ALA A 27 -7.04 -50.33 36.19
N PHE A 28 -6.09 -49.38 36.35
CA PHE A 28 -4.68 -49.68 36.64
C PHE A 28 -4.49 -50.22 38.06
N GLU A 29 -5.14 -49.62 39.07
CA GLU A 29 -5.10 -50.12 40.46
C GLU A 29 -5.72 -51.52 40.61
N ASN A 30 -6.81 -51.80 39.88
CA ASN A 30 -7.42 -53.13 39.86
C ASN A 30 -6.53 -54.13 39.10
N ALA A 31 -5.92 -53.76 37.98
CA ALA A 31 -5.00 -54.64 37.24
C ALA A 31 -3.79 -55.12 38.08
N ILE A 32 -3.44 -54.42 39.16
CA ILE A 32 -2.34 -54.77 40.08
C ILE A 32 -2.77 -55.83 41.12
N LYS A 33 -4.07 -56.11 41.30
CA LYS A 33 -4.60 -57.07 42.30
C LYS A 33 -5.43 -58.19 41.65
N ASP A 34 -4.74 -59.27 41.25
CA ASP A 34 -5.25 -60.59 40.81
C ASP A 34 -5.99 -60.71 39.45
N PHE A 35 -5.29 -61.32 38.49
CA PHE A 35 -5.62 -61.37 37.05
C PHE A 35 -6.82 -62.22 36.59
N SER A 36 -7.47 -63.00 37.47
CA SER A 36 -8.45 -64.04 37.04
C SER A 36 -9.91 -63.57 37.14
N THR A 37 -10.37 -63.11 38.30
CA THR A 37 -11.75 -62.66 38.53
C THR A 37 -12.00 -61.21 38.10
N GLU A 38 -10.94 -60.42 37.94
CA GLU A 38 -11.03 -59.01 37.56
C GLU A 38 -11.02 -58.77 36.05
N LYS A 39 -10.75 -59.80 35.24
CA LYS A 39 -10.75 -59.68 33.77
C LYS A 39 -12.13 -59.27 33.22
N THR A 40 -13.22 -59.69 33.84
CA THR A 40 -14.58 -59.28 33.45
C THR A 40 -14.89 -57.85 33.90
N LYS A 41 -14.51 -57.47 35.12
CA LYS A 41 -14.64 -56.09 35.62
C LYS A 41 -13.80 -55.11 34.81
N LEU A 42 -12.58 -55.51 34.43
CA LEU A 42 -11.67 -54.71 33.62
C LEU A 42 -12.19 -54.58 32.18
N LYS A 43 -12.77 -55.65 31.62
CA LYS A 43 -13.51 -55.57 30.34
C LYS A 43 -14.69 -54.60 30.42
N ASP A 44 -15.47 -54.63 31.50
CA ASP A 44 -16.60 -53.71 31.67
C ASP A 44 -16.14 -52.25 31.84
N THR A 45 -15.03 -52.02 32.55
CA THR A 45 -14.43 -50.67 32.66
C THR A 45 -13.85 -50.20 31.34
N LEU A 46 -13.22 -51.08 30.55
CA LEU A 46 -12.72 -50.74 29.22
C LEU A 46 -13.85 -50.41 28.25
N VAL A 47 -14.95 -51.15 28.26
CA VAL A 47 -16.14 -50.85 27.44
C VAL A 47 -16.78 -49.51 27.86
N LYS A 48 -16.78 -49.19 29.16
CA LYS A 48 -17.23 -47.87 29.65
C LYS A 48 -16.27 -46.75 29.21
N LEU A 49 -14.96 -47.01 29.23
CA LEU A 49 -13.94 -46.07 28.76
C LEU A 49 -14.05 -45.83 27.26
N GLU A 50 -14.24 -46.87 26.46
CA GLU A 50 -14.42 -46.76 25.00
C GLU A 50 -15.67 -45.93 24.66
N LYS A 51 -16.78 -46.16 25.36
CA LYS A 51 -18.00 -45.33 25.20
C LYS A 51 -17.74 -43.87 25.56
N LYS A 52 -17.08 -43.61 26.69
CA LYS A 52 -16.75 -42.24 27.12
C LYS A 52 -15.75 -41.55 26.19
N LEU A 53 -14.82 -42.31 25.61
CA LEU A 53 -13.85 -41.80 24.63
C LEU A 53 -14.54 -41.49 23.30
N SER A 54 -15.48 -42.32 22.85
CA SER A 54 -16.31 -42.03 21.68
C SER A 54 -17.21 -40.81 21.89
N ASP A 55 -17.78 -40.64 23.09
CA ASP A 55 -18.55 -39.44 23.43
C ASP A 55 -17.66 -38.19 23.49
N LEU A 56 -16.43 -38.33 24.01
CA LEU A 56 -15.44 -37.26 24.01
C LEU A 56 -15.05 -36.86 22.58
N GLU A 57 -14.80 -37.83 21.69
CA GLU A 57 -14.49 -37.57 20.28
C GLU A 57 -15.64 -36.86 19.56
N LYS A 58 -16.91 -37.25 19.81
CA LYS A 58 -18.08 -36.55 19.25
C LYS A 58 -18.17 -35.10 19.74
N THR A 59 -17.86 -34.85 21.01
CA THR A 59 -17.81 -33.47 21.55
C THR A 59 -16.62 -32.67 21.00
N GLY A 60 -15.44 -33.29 20.87
CA GLY A 60 -14.24 -32.69 20.28
C GLY A 60 -14.46 -32.28 18.82
N ASN A 61 -15.09 -33.14 18.03
CA ASN A 61 -15.45 -32.85 16.63
C ASN A 61 -16.50 -31.73 16.48
N SER A 62 -17.23 -31.42 17.55
CA SER A 62 -18.15 -30.28 17.58
C SER A 62 -17.45 -28.97 17.93
N LEU A 63 -16.32 -29.03 18.65
CA LEU A 63 -15.48 -27.88 19.01
C LEU A 63 -14.55 -27.46 17.86
N THR A 64 -14.03 -28.41 17.07
CA THR A 64 -13.15 -28.12 15.92
C THR A 64 -13.86 -27.34 14.81
N LYS A 65 -15.19 -27.40 14.73
CA LYS A 65 -15.99 -26.59 13.79
C LYS A 65 -16.02 -25.10 14.15
N LEU A 66 -15.74 -24.73 15.41
CA LEU A 66 -15.69 -23.33 15.85
C LEU A 66 -14.36 -22.64 15.51
N ASP A 67 -13.26 -23.38 15.39
CA ASP A 67 -11.93 -22.83 15.10
C ASP A 67 -11.87 -22.12 13.74
N ASN A 68 -12.72 -22.53 12.80
CA ASN A 68 -12.86 -21.88 11.49
C ASN A 68 -13.59 -20.52 11.54
N GLN A 69 -14.27 -20.18 12.63
CA GLN A 69 -14.99 -18.90 12.78
C GLN A 69 -14.14 -17.78 13.42
N HIS A 70 -13.05 -18.12 14.11
CA HIS A 70 -12.09 -17.13 14.67
C HIS A 70 -11.09 -16.59 13.64
N THR A 71 -11.27 -16.94 12.36
CA THR A 71 -10.47 -16.50 11.22
C THR A 71 -10.45 -14.99 10.99
N LEU A 72 -11.30 -14.19 11.67
CA LEU A 72 -11.26 -12.73 11.61
C LEU A 72 -10.02 -12.10 12.27
N LEU A 73 -9.39 -12.78 13.23
CA LEU A 73 -8.18 -12.30 13.93
C LEU A 73 -6.92 -13.14 13.60
N GLY A 74 -7.05 -14.12 12.70
CA GLY A 74 -5.96 -15.03 12.36
C GLY A 74 -5.38 -15.75 13.58
N LYS A 75 -4.08 -16.11 13.51
CA LYS A 75 -3.38 -16.86 14.57
C LYS A 75 -3.28 -16.14 15.92
N SER A 76 -3.64 -14.85 15.99
CA SER A 76 -3.70 -14.11 17.26
C SER A 76 -4.86 -14.55 18.16
N GLY A 77 -5.90 -15.17 17.59
CA GLY A 77 -7.02 -15.73 18.32
C GLY A 77 -6.67 -16.98 19.15
N LEU A 78 -5.45 -17.52 19.03
CA LEU A 78 -4.97 -18.68 19.78
C LEU A 78 -4.11 -18.30 21.00
N LEU A 79 -3.85 -17.01 21.19
CA LEU A 79 -2.97 -16.50 22.25
C LEU A 79 -3.55 -16.66 23.66
N TRP A 80 -4.87 -16.78 23.79
CA TRP A 80 -5.51 -17.07 25.09
C TRP A 80 -5.27 -18.52 25.54
N SER A 81 -4.79 -19.39 24.65
CA SER A 81 -4.46 -20.78 24.94
C SER A 81 -2.97 -20.98 25.29
N ASP A 82 -2.15 -19.92 25.28
CA ASP A 82 -0.72 -20.03 25.60
C ASP A 82 -0.51 -19.96 27.13
N PRO A 83 0.03 -21.01 27.78
CA PRO A 83 0.32 -21.01 29.21
C PRO A 83 1.49 -20.09 29.61
N ILE A 84 2.17 -19.43 28.67
CA ILE A 84 3.38 -18.63 28.89
C ILE A 84 3.10 -17.12 28.68
N GLN A 85 2.02 -16.60 29.32
CA GLN A 85 1.71 -15.16 29.27
C GLN A 85 2.79 -14.28 29.94
N ASP A 86 3.61 -14.84 30.84
CA ASP A 86 4.56 -14.08 31.65
C ASP A 86 5.97 -13.88 31.04
N LYS A 87 6.30 -14.50 29.90
CA LYS A 87 7.67 -14.42 29.33
C LYS A 87 7.78 -13.83 27.93
N THR A 88 6.67 -13.47 27.29
CA THR A 88 6.71 -12.91 25.94
C THR A 88 6.36 -11.41 25.96
N PRO A 89 7.19 -10.50 25.42
CA PRO A 89 6.90 -9.07 25.32
C PRO A 89 5.82 -8.75 24.27
N LEU A 90 4.90 -9.68 24.05
CA LEU A 90 3.90 -9.63 22.99
C LEU A 90 2.84 -8.57 23.27
N HIS A 91 2.48 -8.36 24.54
CA HIS A 91 1.54 -7.31 24.93
C HIS A 91 2.09 -5.92 24.55
N ASP A 92 3.35 -5.64 24.88
CA ASP A 92 4.00 -4.39 24.53
C ASP A 92 4.11 -4.22 23.01
N GLN A 93 4.44 -5.28 22.28
CA GLN A 93 4.47 -5.26 20.81
C GLN A 93 3.08 -5.03 20.19
N LEU A 94 2.03 -5.62 20.75
CA LEU A 94 0.66 -5.42 20.29
C LEU A 94 0.17 -4.00 20.59
N MET A 95 0.49 -3.47 21.77
CA MET A 95 0.18 -2.08 22.13
C MET A 95 0.94 -1.10 21.24
N GLN A 96 2.20 -1.39 20.91
CA GLN A 96 2.97 -0.61 19.95
C GLN A 96 2.32 -0.65 18.58
N THR A 97 2.01 -1.83 18.02
CA THR A 97 1.37 -1.93 16.69
C THR A 97 0.02 -1.22 16.67
N TYR A 98 -0.81 -1.37 17.70
CA TYR A 98 -2.06 -0.63 17.85
C TYR A 98 -1.85 0.89 17.84
N SER A 99 -0.88 1.39 18.62
CA SER A 99 -0.55 2.82 18.67
C SER A 99 -0.07 3.36 17.31
N TRP A 100 0.73 2.57 16.58
CA TRP A 100 1.20 2.90 15.24
C TRP A 100 0.03 2.96 14.25
N THR A 101 -0.88 1.97 14.29
CA THR A 101 -2.08 1.96 13.45
C THR A 101 -2.97 3.16 13.74
N GLN A 102 -3.12 3.56 15.00
CA GLN A 102 -3.90 4.74 15.36
C GLN A 102 -3.27 6.03 14.81
N LYS A 103 -1.95 6.21 14.96
CA LYS A 103 -1.21 7.35 14.39
C LYS A 103 -1.32 7.40 12.87
N LEU A 104 -1.17 6.25 12.21
CA LEU A 104 -1.32 6.12 10.75
C LEU A 104 -2.74 6.53 10.31
N ASN A 105 -3.78 6.03 10.99
CA ASN A 105 -5.16 6.39 10.70
C ASN A 105 -5.42 7.90 10.90
N ALA A 106 -4.81 8.53 11.89
CA ALA A 106 -4.91 9.98 12.08
C ALA A 106 -4.28 10.75 10.90
N GLN A 107 -3.07 10.37 10.48
CA GLN A 107 -2.40 10.99 9.32
C GLN A 107 -3.14 10.74 8.01
N ALA A 108 -3.68 9.53 7.82
CA ALA A 108 -4.51 9.20 6.68
C ALA A 108 -5.77 10.07 6.62
N LYS A 109 -6.45 10.30 7.76
CA LYS A 109 -7.60 11.22 7.83
C LYS A 109 -7.22 12.63 7.38
N ILE A 110 -6.14 13.20 7.93
CA ILE A 110 -5.64 14.53 7.54
C ILE A 110 -5.31 14.59 6.04
N ALA A 111 -4.68 13.55 5.50
CA ALA A 111 -4.39 13.44 4.07
C ALA A 111 -5.69 13.41 3.24
N THR A 112 -6.68 12.60 3.63
CA THR A 112 -7.97 12.52 2.92
C THR A 112 -8.74 13.84 2.96
N GLU A 113 -8.73 14.55 4.08
CA GLU A 113 -9.35 15.87 4.21
C GLU A 113 -8.62 16.92 3.37
N SER A 114 -7.30 16.84 3.31
CA SER A 114 -6.49 17.73 2.47
C SER A 114 -6.75 17.47 0.98
N LEU A 115 -6.92 16.20 0.58
CA LEU A 115 -7.31 15.85 -0.79
C LEU A 115 -8.73 16.32 -1.12
N LYS A 116 -9.68 16.23 -0.19
CA LYS A 116 -11.04 16.77 -0.38
C LYS A 116 -11.04 18.29 -0.54
N ARG A 117 -10.20 19.02 0.20
CA ARG A 117 -10.10 20.49 0.11
C ARG A 117 -9.55 20.98 -1.23
N HIS A 118 -8.72 20.20 -1.91
CA HIS A 118 -8.25 20.52 -3.26
C HIS A 118 -9.22 20.08 -4.36
N HIS A 119 -10.27 19.32 -4.01
CA HIS A 119 -11.41 19.04 -4.87
C HIS A 119 -12.48 20.13 -4.69
N VAL A 120 -12.34 21.27 -5.37
CA VAL A 120 -13.53 22.02 -5.80
C VAL A 120 -14.10 21.23 -6.96
N LEU A 121 -14.94 20.24 -6.66
CA LEU A 121 -15.92 19.79 -7.63
C LEU A 121 -16.91 20.94 -7.77
N ASP A 122 -16.71 21.76 -8.78
CA ASP A 122 -17.77 22.61 -9.32
C ASP A 122 -18.85 21.66 -9.88
N SER A 123 -19.83 21.31 -9.03
CA SER A 123 -21.07 20.63 -9.43
C SER A 123 -22.03 20.55 -8.25
N ASP A 124 -22.92 21.54 -8.16
CA ASP A 124 -24.13 21.59 -7.33
C ASP A 124 -25.20 20.55 -7.74
N ASN A 125 -24.82 19.29 -7.98
CA ASN A 125 -25.79 18.23 -8.19
C ASN A 125 -25.21 16.87 -7.78
N VAL A 126 -25.40 16.52 -6.51
CA VAL A 126 -25.01 15.22 -5.97
C VAL A 126 -26.21 14.29 -6.01
N GLU A 127 -26.33 13.53 -7.10
CA GLU A 127 -26.98 12.22 -7.02
C GLU A 127 -26.11 11.27 -6.17
N PRO A 128 -26.72 10.35 -5.38
CA PRO A 128 -25.99 9.48 -4.48
C PRO A 128 -25.03 8.59 -5.28
N ALA A 129 -23.76 8.68 -4.91
CA ALA A 129 -22.61 7.94 -5.43
C ALA A 129 -22.95 6.57 -6.04
N VAL A 130 -23.08 6.54 -7.36
CA VAL A 130 -22.78 5.32 -8.13
C VAL A 130 -21.33 4.98 -7.78
N LYS A 131 -21.14 3.84 -7.10
CA LYS A 131 -19.83 3.28 -6.77
C LYS A 131 -18.99 3.37 -8.03
N ARG A 132 -17.98 4.26 -8.05
CA ARG A 132 -17.02 4.33 -9.16
C ARG A 132 -16.48 2.91 -9.32
N PRO A 133 -16.66 2.24 -10.47
CA PRO A 133 -16.01 0.96 -10.67
C PRO A 133 -14.51 1.23 -10.52
N LEU A 134 -13.88 0.51 -9.60
CA LEU A 134 -12.43 0.45 -9.50
C LEU A 134 -11.95 0.07 -10.91
N LYS A 135 -11.36 1.02 -11.65
CA LYS A 135 -10.82 0.73 -12.99
C LYS A 135 -9.59 -0.15 -12.79
N GLU A 136 -9.81 -1.46 -12.67
CA GLU A 136 -8.79 -2.48 -12.47
C GLU A 136 -8.01 -2.84 -13.74
N ASN A 137 -8.26 -2.18 -14.87
CA ASN A 137 -7.50 -2.44 -16.10
C ASN A 137 -6.32 -1.47 -16.22
N LEU A 138 -5.30 -1.68 -15.37
CA LEU A 138 -3.95 -1.10 -15.52
C LEU A 138 -3.22 -1.62 -16.78
N PHE A 139 -3.78 -2.63 -17.45
CA PHE A 139 -3.23 -3.22 -18.65
C PHE A 139 -3.79 -2.54 -19.90
N VAL A 140 -3.00 -1.63 -20.48
CA VAL A 140 -3.34 -0.97 -21.75
C VAL A 140 -2.65 -1.73 -22.90
N PRO A 141 -3.38 -2.12 -23.96
CA PRO A 141 -2.78 -2.71 -25.15
C PRO A 141 -1.69 -1.80 -25.73
N GLN A 142 -0.55 -2.40 -26.12
CA GLN A 142 0.62 -1.65 -26.58
C GLN A 142 0.34 -0.83 -27.86
N SER A 143 -0.61 -1.26 -28.69
CA SER A 143 -1.06 -0.55 -29.89
C SER A 143 -1.70 0.79 -29.53
N THR A 144 -2.53 0.84 -28.50
CA THR A 144 -3.19 2.06 -28.03
C THR A 144 -2.17 3.06 -27.47
N LEU A 145 -1.18 2.60 -26.72
CA LEU A 145 -0.10 3.47 -26.21
C LEU A 145 0.73 4.07 -27.35
N LYS A 146 1.10 3.27 -28.36
CA LYS A 146 1.80 3.78 -29.56
C LYS A 146 1.01 4.88 -30.26
N GLN A 147 -0.28 4.67 -30.49
CA GLN A 147 -1.16 5.68 -31.10
C GLN A 147 -1.23 6.96 -30.27
N ILE A 148 -1.32 6.85 -28.94
CA ILE A 148 -1.31 8.01 -28.05
C ILE A 148 0.04 8.74 -28.17
N VAL A 149 1.17 8.03 -28.13
CA VAL A 149 2.51 8.64 -28.29
C VAL A 149 2.67 9.33 -29.63
N GLU A 150 2.16 8.75 -30.72
CA GLU A 150 2.18 9.38 -32.04
C GLU A 150 1.32 10.65 -32.09
N GLN A 151 0.15 10.65 -31.44
CA GLN A 151 -0.66 11.85 -31.31
C GLN A 151 0.06 12.94 -30.51
N LEU A 152 0.74 12.57 -29.42
CA LEU A 152 1.51 13.50 -28.60
C LEU A 152 2.68 14.14 -29.35
N LYS A 153 3.39 13.35 -30.17
CA LYS A 153 4.45 13.85 -31.06
C LYS A 153 3.93 14.92 -32.02
N LYS A 154 2.70 14.75 -32.53
CA LYS A 154 2.05 15.74 -33.40
C LYS A 154 1.63 16.99 -32.64
N THR A 155 1.10 16.85 -31.42
CA THR A 155 0.65 17.97 -30.60
C THR A 155 1.80 18.83 -30.07
N PHE A 156 2.95 18.21 -29.76
CA PHE A 156 4.10 18.90 -29.17
C PHE A 156 5.35 18.77 -30.04
N PRO A 157 5.43 19.47 -31.19
CA PRO A 157 6.59 19.39 -32.09
C PRO A 157 7.88 19.95 -31.48
N LYS A 158 7.77 20.74 -30.41
CA LYS A 158 8.91 21.30 -29.67
C LYS A 158 9.63 20.28 -28.78
N LEU A 159 8.97 19.15 -28.47
CA LEU A 159 9.49 18.12 -27.57
C LEU A 159 9.89 16.88 -28.36
N THR A 160 11.08 16.34 -28.08
CA THR A 160 11.50 15.06 -28.66
C THR A 160 11.04 13.93 -27.75
N ILE A 161 9.98 13.24 -28.14
CA ILE A 161 9.37 12.16 -27.34
C ILE A 161 9.83 10.80 -27.87
N ARG A 162 10.50 9.99 -27.05
CA ARG A 162 10.84 8.59 -27.32
C ARG A 162 10.10 7.69 -26.33
N TRP A 163 9.58 6.57 -26.81
CA TRP A 163 8.86 5.60 -25.99
C TRP A 163 9.60 4.28 -26.03
N ASN A 164 9.95 3.79 -24.84
CA ASN A 164 10.66 2.54 -24.61
C ASN A 164 9.87 1.70 -23.60
N LYS A 165 9.98 0.37 -23.67
CA LYS A 165 9.37 -0.53 -22.68
C LYS A 165 10.46 -1.36 -22.03
N ILE A 166 10.59 -1.27 -20.71
CA ILE A 166 11.58 -2.02 -19.93
C ILE A 166 10.84 -2.76 -18.83
N ALA A 167 11.05 -4.08 -18.74
CA ALA A 167 10.51 -4.94 -17.66
C ALA A 167 8.99 -4.78 -17.38
N GLY A 168 8.17 -4.52 -18.41
CA GLY A 168 6.72 -4.38 -18.26
C GLY A 168 6.22 -2.96 -17.98
N VAL A 169 7.11 -2.02 -17.66
CA VAL A 169 6.78 -0.60 -17.43
C VAL A 169 7.00 0.20 -18.72
N SER A 170 6.12 1.16 -18.99
CA SER A 170 6.23 2.05 -20.14
C SER A 170 7.07 3.27 -19.77
N LEU A 171 8.17 3.49 -20.47
CA LEU A 171 9.08 4.60 -20.29
C LEU A 171 8.86 5.63 -21.40
N LEU A 172 8.68 6.88 -21.02
CA LEU A 172 8.59 8.00 -21.95
C LEU A 172 9.76 8.96 -21.69
N GLU A 173 10.73 8.95 -22.59
CA GLU A 173 11.82 9.92 -22.60
C GLU A 173 11.37 11.16 -23.38
N VAL A 174 11.32 12.30 -22.70
CA VAL A 174 10.92 13.58 -23.26
C VAL A 174 12.11 14.52 -23.15
N SER A 175 12.73 14.83 -24.29
CA SER A 175 13.80 15.83 -24.34
C SER A 175 13.21 17.20 -24.65
N VAL A 176 13.50 18.16 -23.77
CA VAL A 176 13.21 19.58 -23.96
C VAL A 176 14.48 20.23 -24.51
N LYS A 177 14.34 20.99 -25.60
CA LYS A 177 15.46 21.55 -26.35
C LYS A 177 16.47 22.27 -25.45
N LEU A 178 17.72 21.81 -25.48
CA LEU A 178 18.90 22.41 -24.81
C LEU A 178 18.79 22.68 -23.30
N THR A 179 17.75 22.17 -22.64
CA THR A 179 17.50 22.40 -21.21
C THR A 179 17.59 21.12 -20.39
N LEU A 180 16.79 20.10 -20.71
CA LEU A 180 16.68 18.90 -19.89
C LEU A 180 16.11 17.70 -20.64
N ASN A 181 16.34 16.52 -20.05
CA ASN A 181 15.69 15.29 -20.44
C ASN A 181 14.83 14.78 -19.27
N ALA A 182 13.53 14.67 -19.50
CA ALA A 182 12.56 14.15 -18.55
C ALA A 182 12.24 12.69 -18.88
N ILE A 183 12.37 11.83 -17.89
CA ILE A 183 12.02 10.42 -17.96
C ILE A 183 10.71 10.25 -17.18
N ILE A 184 9.64 9.92 -17.89
CA ILE A 184 8.31 9.71 -17.31
C ILE A 184 8.04 8.21 -17.30
N ILE A 185 7.80 7.69 -16.10
CA ILE A 185 7.47 6.30 -15.86
C ILE A 185 5.95 6.19 -15.83
N LEU A 186 5.42 5.37 -16.74
CA LEU A 186 3.99 5.14 -16.90
C LEU A 186 3.64 3.71 -16.47
N ARG A 187 2.64 3.59 -15.60
CA ARG A 187 1.97 2.33 -15.29
C ARG A 187 0.69 2.26 -16.14
N GLY A 188 0.74 1.57 -17.28
CA GLY A 188 -0.34 1.65 -18.28
C GLY A 188 -0.36 3.03 -18.94
N CYS A 189 -1.44 3.80 -18.73
CA CYS A 189 -1.57 5.19 -19.18
C CYS A 189 -1.43 6.23 -18.06
N THR A 190 -1.30 5.80 -16.80
CA THR A 190 -1.20 6.72 -15.65
C THR A 190 0.25 7.04 -15.34
N ILE A 191 0.51 8.30 -14.99
CA ILE A 191 1.83 8.78 -14.58
C ILE A 191 2.12 8.28 -13.17
N ASP A 192 3.20 7.52 -13.02
CA ASP A 192 3.64 6.99 -11.72
C ASP A 192 4.72 7.89 -11.14
N ARG A 193 5.78 8.15 -11.92
CA ARG A 193 6.91 8.98 -11.49
C ARG A 193 7.50 9.74 -12.66
N VAL A 194 8.00 10.94 -12.37
CA VAL A 194 8.78 11.77 -13.30
C VAL A 194 10.18 11.95 -12.73
N MET A 195 11.19 11.83 -13.57
CA MET A 195 12.60 12.07 -13.24
C MET A 195 13.18 13.05 -14.24
N ILE A 196 13.89 14.06 -13.76
CA ILE A 196 14.52 15.07 -14.62
C ILE A 196 16.03 14.93 -14.53
N LYS A 197 16.67 14.85 -15.70
CA LYS A 197 18.12 14.74 -15.86
C LYS A 197 18.66 15.84 -16.75
N ALA A 198 19.94 16.14 -16.58
CA ALA A 198 20.65 17.01 -17.50
C ALA A 198 20.80 16.32 -18.87
N ILE A 199 20.92 17.09 -19.95
CA ILE A 199 21.04 16.56 -21.31
C ILE A 199 22.23 15.60 -21.45
N HIS A 200 23.35 15.92 -20.80
CA HIS A 200 24.58 15.13 -20.86
C HIS A 200 24.60 13.93 -19.89
N GLU A 201 23.56 13.75 -19.06
CA GLU A 201 23.42 12.61 -18.14
C GLU A 201 22.55 11.49 -18.71
N THR A 202 22.18 11.59 -19.99
CA THR A 202 21.38 10.56 -20.65
C THR A 202 22.28 9.42 -21.05
N SER A 203 22.50 8.52 -20.10
CA SER A 203 23.26 7.28 -20.27
C SER A 203 22.49 6.28 -21.12
N GLU A 204 23.19 5.54 -21.98
CA GLU A 204 22.66 4.40 -22.74
C GLU A 204 22.44 3.16 -21.85
N ASP A 205 23.01 3.17 -20.64
CA ASP A 205 22.93 2.05 -19.71
C ASP A 205 21.58 2.00 -18.99
N LYS A 206 20.94 0.83 -19.09
CA LYS A 206 19.60 0.53 -18.55
C LYS A 206 19.53 0.56 -17.02
N ASP A 207 20.64 0.64 -16.31
CA ASP A 207 20.64 0.67 -14.85
C ASP A 207 20.83 2.09 -14.29
N GLU A 208 21.39 3.00 -15.08
CA GLU A 208 21.64 4.37 -14.63
C GLU A 208 20.42 5.29 -14.80
N PHE A 209 19.43 4.93 -15.62
CA PHE A 209 18.27 5.80 -15.86
C PHE A 209 17.45 6.10 -14.60
N MET A 210 17.45 5.18 -13.61
CA MET A 210 16.73 5.32 -12.34
C MET A 210 17.49 6.10 -11.26
N GLN A 211 18.75 6.49 -11.53
CA GLN A 211 19.53 7.28 -10.58
C GLN A 211 19.15 8.76 -10.62
N CYS A 212 19.28 9.43 -9.47
CA CYS A 212 19.12 10.88 -9.36
C CYS A 212 20.14 11.62 -10.24
N SER A 213 19.82 12.85 -10.65
CA SER A 213 20.75 13.70 -11.38
C SER A 213 21.92 14.12 -10.48
N LYS A 214 23.10 14.34 -11.09
CA LYS A 214 24.28 14.86 -10.36
C LYS A 214 24.08 16.32 -9.96
N TYR A 215 23.22 17.06 -10.66
CA TYR A 215 22.95 18.46 -10.35
C TYR A 215 21.75 18.59 -9.41
N LYS A 216 21.96 19.30 -8.31
CA LYS A 216 20.90 19.61 -7.32
C LYS A 216 19.70 20.33 -7.93
N THR A 217 19.92 21.17 -8.95
CA THR A 217 18.84 21.87 -9.67
C THR A 217 17.84 20.89 -10.26
N PHE A 218 18.31 19.84 -10.95
CA PHE A 218 17.45 18.84 -11.58
C PHE A 218 16.81 17.88 -10.56
N ASN A 219 17.46 17.63 -9.42
CA ASN A 219 16.84 16.89 -8.32
C ASN A 219 15.65 17.64 -7.73
N LYS A 220 15.80 18.94 -7.43
CA LYS A 220 14.68 19.77 -6.98
C LYS A 220 13.58 19.88 -8.04
N MET A 221 13.99 19.98 -9.30
CA MET A 221 13.05 19.99 -10.42
C MET A 221 12.29 18.68 -10.54
N THR A 222 12.93 17.55 -10.25
CA THR A 222 12.29 16.23 -10.18
C THR A 222 11.21 16.22 -9.10
N ASP A 223 11.46 16.79 -7.93
CA ASP A 223 10.45 16.89 -6.86
C ASP A 223 9.25 17.74 -7.30
N ILE A 224 9.50 18.88 -7.94
CA ILE A 224 8.46 19.77 -8.49
C ILE A 224 7.67 19.05 -9.59
N ALA A 225 8.33 18.30 -10.46
CA ALA A 225 7.69 17.56 -11.55
C ALA A 225 6.85 16.40 -11.03
N ASN A 226 7.25 15.73 -9.96
CA ASN A 226 6.42 14.73 -9.28
C ASN A 226 5.18 15.36 -8.64
N ALA A 227 5.32 16.56 -8.04
CA ALA A 227 4.17 17.32 -7.56
C ALA A 227 3.22 17.74 -8.70
N ALA A 228 3.76 18.19 -9.83
CA ALA A 228 2.98 18.53 -11.02
C ALA A 228 2.26 17.31 -11.61
N ALA A 229 2.94 16.16 -11.70
CA ALA A 229 2.36 14.91 -12.16
C ALA A 229 1.19 14.47 -11.27
N PHE A 230 1.32 14.62 -9.96
CA PHE A 230 0.24 14.34 -9.01
C PHE A 230 -0.93 15.32 -9.16
N HIS A 231 -0.65 16.61 -9.36
CA HIS A 231 -1.70 17.61 -9.59
C HIS A 231 -2.52 17.27 -10.85
N TYR A 232 -1.86 17.00 -11.97
CA TYR A 232 -2.55 16.71 -13.22
C TYR A 232 -3.25 15.34 -13.25
N SER A 233 -2.80 14.36 -12.45
CA SER A 233 -3.45 13.05 -12.37
C SER A 233 -4.82 13.09 -11.68
N GLN A 234 -5.13 14.17 -10.93
CA GLN A 234 -6.44 14.38 -10.29
C GLN A 234 -7.58 14.64 -11.29
N CYS A 235 -7.27 14.97 -12.55
CA CYS A 235 -8.25 15.23 -13.61
C CYS A 235 -9.04 13.98 -14.06
N GLY A 236 -8.66 12.78 -13.62
CA GLY A 236 -9.38 11.52 -13.91
C GLY A 236 -9.18 10.95 -15.33
N ASP A 237 -8.89 11.79 -16.31
CA ASP A 237 -8.54 11.42 -17.68
C ASP A 237 -7.03 11.32 -17.89
N SER A 238 -6.49 10.09 -17.90
CA SER A 238 -5.05 9.85 -18.01
C SER A 238 -4.37 10.51 -19.23
N LYS A 239 -5.09 10.59 -20.36
CA LYS A 239 -4.61 11.25 -21.58
C LYS A 239 -4.52 12.76 -21.42
N LYS A 240 -5.50 13.39 -20.77
CA LYS A 240 -5.49 14.84 -20.48
C LYS A 240 -4.40 15.15 -19.46
N SER A 241 -4.25 14.32 -18.43
CA SER A 241 -3.18 14.46 -17.44
C SER A 241 -1.79 14.48 -18.10
N LEU A 242 -1.55 13.57 -19.05
CA LEU A 242 -0.29 13.50 -19.76
C LEU A 242 -0.08 14.71 -20.70
N ASN A 243 -1.13 15.16 -21.40
CA ASN A 243 -1.09 16.38 -22.20
C ASN A 243 -0.73 17.61 -21.35
N ASN A 244 -1.37 17.77 -20.19
CA ASN A 244 -1.14 18.90 -19.30
C ASN A 244 0.28 18.87 -18.74
N LEU A 245 0.79 17.69 -18.35
CA LEU A 245 2.17 17.53 -17.90
C LEU A 245 3.17 17.88 -19.02
N LEU A 246 2.95 17.39 -20.24
CA LEU A 246 3.83 17.69 -21.37
C LEU A 246 3.78 19.18 -21.74
N ASN A 247 2.60 19.80 -21.73
CA ASN A 247 2.45 21.23 -21.92
C ASN A 247 3.23 22.02 -20.86
N TRP A 248 3.10 21.64 -19.59
CA TRP A 248 3.86 22.21 -18.48
C TRP A 248 5.38 22.05 -18.68
N LEU A 249 5.84 20.89 -19.15
CA LEU A 249 7.26 20.66 -19.46
C LEU A 249 7.80 21.57 -20.58
N THR A 250 6.96 21.99 -21.53
CA THR A 250 7.41 22.91 -22.60
C THR A 250 7.89 24.26 -22.07
N TYR A 251 7.38 24.71 -20.92
CA TYR A 251 7.77 25.99 -20.32
C TYR A 251 9.21 25.97 -19.79
N TYR A 252 9.77 24.79 -19.52
CA TYR A 252 11.16 24.66 -19.14
C TYR A 252 12.16 24.96 -20.26
N GLU A 253 11.70 25.12 -21.51
CA GLU A 253 12.53 25.67 -22.60
C GLU A 253 13.17 27.01 -22.19
N LYS A 254 12.47 27.82 -21.39
CA LYS A 254 12.93 29.15 -20.97
C LYS A 254 13.58 29.19 -19.59
N LEU A 255 13.83 28.04 -18.96
CA LEU A 255 14.30 27.94 -17.57
C LEU A 255 15.54 28.80 -17.27
N PHE A 256 16.52 28.79 -18.17
CA PHE A 256 17.78 29.53 -18.00
C PHE A 256 17.74 30.93 -18.61
N SER A 257 16.73 31.24 -19.43
CA SER A 257 16.62 32.50 -20.16
C SER A 257 15.69 33.50 -19.48
N GLU A 258 14.69 33.02 -18.73
CA GLU A 258 13.67 33.87 -18.13
C GLU A 258 14.01 34.19 -16.66
N LYS A 259 13.56 35.37 -16.21
CA LYS A 259 13.75 35.84 -14.83
C LYS A 259 12.54 35.43 -13.99
N CYS A 260 12.74 35.22 -12.69
CA CYS A 260 11.61 35.01 -11.78
C CYS A 260 10.64 36.19 -11.82
N ILE A 261 9.34 35.91 -11.92
CA ILE A 261 8.32 36.97 -12.03
C ILE A 261 8.22 37.84 -10.77
N LYS A 262 8.43 37.26 -9.59
CA LYS A 262 8.35 37.99 -8.31
C LYS A 262 9.60 38.83 -8.02
N CYS A 263 10.80 38.24 -8.11
CA CYS A 263 12.04 38.92 -7.73
C CYS A 263 12.86 39.47 -8.90
N LYS A 264 12.48 39.18 -10.15
CA LYS A 264 13.14 39.61 -11.40
C LYS A 264 14.63 39.26 -11.50
N LYS A 265 15.09 38.27 -10.74
CA LYS A 265 16.46 37.72 -10.80
C LYS A 265 16.48 36.39 -11.56
N HIS A 266 17.62 36.07 -12.18
CA HIS A 266 17.86 34.77 -12.82
C HIS A 266 18.28 33.70 -11.82
N LEU A 267 18.94 34.09 -10.74
CA LEU A 267 19.49 33.19 -9.76
C LEU A 267 19.18 33.70 -8.36
N GLN A 268 18.79 32.78 -7.48
CA GLN A 268 18.54 33.07 -6.07
C GLN A 268 19.13 31.96 -5.20
N LYS A 269 19.65 32.34 -4.02
CA LYS A 269 20.09 31.37 -3.01
C LYS A 269 18.86 30.72 -2.38
N ASP A 270 18.87 29.40 -2.39
CA ASP A 270 17.88 28.58 -1.69
C ASP A 270 18.17 28.54 -0.18
N ALA A 271 17.25 27.98 0.61
CA ALA A 271 17.42 27.76 2.05
C ALA A 271 18.69 26.96 2.37
N ASP A 272 19.07 26.04 1.47
CA ASP A 272 20.28 25.21 1.57
C ASP A 272 21.56 25.91 1.10
N GLY A 273 21.50 27.22 0.81
CA GLY A 273 22.65 28.02 0.33
C GLY A 273 23.05 27.80 -1.14
N ASN A 274 22.40 26.87 -1.85
CA ASN A 274 22.66 26.63 -3.27
C ASN A 274 22.06 27.74 -4.14
N VAL A 275 22.78 28.18 -5.16
CA VAL A 275 22.29 29.19 -6.12
C VAL A 275 21.54 28.49 -7.24
N LEU A 276 20.23 28.71 -7.32
CA LEU A 276 19.34 28.02 -8.25
C LEU A 276 18.60 29.00 -9.17
N PRO A 277 18.29 28.59 -10.41
CA PRO A 277 17.39 29.33 -11.29
C PRO A 277 15.93 29.24 -10.79
N PRO A 278 15.01 29.97 -11.42
CA PRO A 278 13.58 29.85 -11.13
C PRO A 278 13.04 28.48 -11.60
N CYS A 279 13.19 27.45 -10.77
CA CYS A 279 12.80 26.07 -11.12
C CYS A 279 11.30 25.79 -10.94
N TRP A 280 10.58 26.62 -10.18
CA TRP A 280 9.18 26.36 -9.84
C TRP A 280 8.26 27.01 -10.87
N ILE A 281 7.41 26.20 -11.49
CA ILE A 281 6.38 26.66 -12.41
C ILE A 281 5.03 26.45 -11.75
N ASP A 282 4.22 27.51 -11.72
CA ASP A 282 2.85 27.42 -11.24
C ASP A 282 1.98 26.50 -12.11
N PHE A 283 1.13 25.70 -11.48
CA PHE A 283 0.34 24.67 -12.18
C PHE A 283 -0.82 25.23 -12.99
N GLU A 284 -1.34 26.41 -12.59
CA GLU A 284 -2.45 27.06 -13.28
C GLU A 284 -1.96 28.13 -14.24
N THR A 285 -1.10 29.03 -13.76
CA THR A 285 -0.67 30.20 -14.56
C THR A 285 0.55 29.94 -15.44
N LEU A 286 1.24 28.80 -15.26
CA LEU A 286 2.43 28.40 -16.04
C LEU A 286 3.57 29.44 -15.98
N ARG A 287 3.66 30.13 -14.85
CA ARG A 287 4.62 31.20 -14.58
C ARG A 287 5.83 30.70 -13.79
N LEU A 288 7.03 31.20 -14.13
CA LEU A 288 8.31 30.80 -13.52
C LEU A 288 8.65 31.63 -12.27
N TYR A 289 8.94 30.92 -11.17
CA TYR A 289 9.35 31.47 -9.88
C TYR A 289 10.52 30.69 -9.26
N HIS A 290 11.25 31.36 -8.37
CA HIS A 290 12.10 30.65 -7.40
C HIS A 290 11.24 29.97 -6.34
N LEU A 291 11.79 28.94 -5.68
CA LEU A 291 11.11 28.19 -4.62
C LEU A 291 10.62 29.10 -3.47
N GLN A 292 11.42 30.09 -3.06
CA GLN A 292 11.05 31.10 -2.05
C GLN A 292 10.04 32.13 -2.56
N CYS A 293 9.95 32.28 -3.87
CA CYS A 293 9.11 33.27 -4.52
C CYS A 293 7.72 32.72 -4.88
N ARG A 294 7.40 31.50 -4.45
CA ARG A 294 6.11 30.87 -4.69
C ARG A 294 4.96 31.78 -4.21
N PRO A 295 3.91 31.99 -5.02
CA PRO A 295 2.67 32.62 -4.57
C PRO A 295 2.04 31.70 -3.51
N SER A 296 1.77 32.28 -2.35
CA SER A 296 1.05 31.66 -1.23
C SER A 296 -0.44 31.62 -1.49
#